data_AF-A0A6P0EVG7-F1
#
_entry.id   AF-A0A6P0EVG7-F1
#
_cell.length_a   1.000
_cell.length_b   1.000
_cell.length_c   1.000
_cell.angle_alpha   90.00
_cell.angle_beta   90.00
_cell.angle_gamma   90.00
#
_symmetry.space_group_name_H-M   'P 1'
#
loop_
_entity.id
_entity.type
_entity.pdbx_description
1 polymer ?
#
loop_
_entity_poly.entity_id
_entity_poly.type
_entity_poly.pdbx_seq_one_letter_code
_entity_poly.pdbx_strand_id
1 'polypeptide(L)'
;MRHDHRRNASDPAQIREEPPVAHSVSTTQLAGRPTGPAEPSVGTLAKSAAADVSTLIRAEIELAKTELTTSAKRGGIGAAAFAAAGVMLAFAAFFFFFFVAELLAEWLPRWAAFLIVFGLLVVLAVVVALIGYLQVKKIKKPEKTLETLHDLPDLARREAPGQRQHDLPTVRNGKVVVADPHAPLR
;
A
#
# COMPACT_ATOMS: atom_id res chain seq x y z
N MET A 1 61.45 5.61 7.31
CA MET A 1 61.04 6.39 8.50
C MET A 1 59.70 5.81 8.96
N ARG A 2 59.68 4.88 9.93
CA ARG A 2 59.43 5.12 11.39
C ARG A 2 58.10 5.86 11.60
N HIS A 3 57.06 5.34 12.26
CA HIS A 3 57.04 4.66 13.56
C HIS A 3 55.82 3.70 13.72
N ASP A 4 56.07 2.59 14.42
CA ASP A 4 55.11 1.71 15.10
C ASP A 4 54.35 2.40 16.24
N HIS A 5 53.27 1.74 16.71
CA HIS A 5 52.66 1.71 18.07
C HIS A 5 51.13 1.86 17.98
N ARG A 6 50.24 1.01 18.51
CA ARG A 6 50.25 0.04 19.62
C ARG A 6 49.04 -0.89 19.46
N ARG A 7 49.25 -2.20 19.39
CA ARG A 7 48.75 -3.20 20.36
C ARG A 7 47.99 -2.62 21.57
N ASN A 8 46.73 -2.98 21.73
CA ASN A 8 46.14 -3.20 23.06
C ASN A 8 45.25 -4.45 23.04
N ALA A 9 45.90 -5.58 23.28
CA ALA A 9 45.26 -6.83 23.68
C ALA A 9 45.95 -7.22 24.99
N SER A 10 45.27 -7.03 26.12
CA SER A 10 45.38 -7.80 27.38
C SER A 10 44.72 -7.01 28.51
N ASP A 11 43.51 -7.40 28.88
CA ASP A 11 43.15 -7.36 30.30
C ASP A 11 42.30 -8.58 30.70
N PRO A 12 42.95 -9.71 31.02
CA PRO A 12 42.32 -10.80 31.74
C PRO A 12 42.79 -10.75 33.20
N ALA A 13 42.36 -9.74 33.96
CA ALA A 13 42.68 -9.67 35.39
C ALA A 13 41.62 -8.90 36.21
N GLN A 14 40.39 -9.43 36.25
CA GLN A 14 39.45 -9.16 37.34
C GLN A 14 38.83 -10.48 37.81
N ILE A 15 39.68 -11.36 38.36
CA ILE A 15 39.24 -12.40 39.29
C ILE A 15 39.04 -11.68 40.63
N ARG A 16 37.78 -11.44 40.99
CA ARG A 16 37.40 -11.02 42.35
C ARG A 16 36.73 -12.21 43.02
N GLU A 17 37.51 -12.96 43.79
CA GLU A 17 36.96 -13.86 44.80
C GLU A 17 36.49 -13.02 45.99
N GLU A 18 35.23 -13.21 46.40
CA GLU A 18 34.74 -12.89 47.74
C GLU A 18 34.06 -14.14 48.35
N PRO A 19 34.29 -14.43 49.65
CA PRO A 19 33.87 -15.66 50.35
C PRO A 19 32.36 -15.65 50.76
N PRO A 20 31.81 -16.77 51.28
CA PRO A 20 30.38 -17.06 51.21
C PRO A 20 29.59 -16.40 52.35
N VAL A 21 28.71 -15.46 52.01
CA VAL A 21 27.64 -15.02 52.90
C VAL A 21 26.38 -15.82 52.59
N ALA A 22 26.16 -16.83 53.44
CA ALA A 22 24.94 -17.59 53.52
C ALA A 22 23.74 -16.67 53.79
N HIS A 23 23.00 -16.32 52.75
CA HIS A 23 21.63 -15.86 52.89
C HIS A 23 20.71 -17.07 52.88
N SER A 24 20.47 -17.57 54.09
CA SER A 24 19.25 -18.22 54.57
C SER A 24 18.31 -18.75 53.48
N VAL A 25 18.43 -20.05 53.24
CA VAL A 25 17.35 -20.91 52.77
C VAL A 25 16.16 -20.71 53.72
N SER A 26 15.20 -19.88 53.32
CA SER A 26 13.86 -19.97 53.85
C SER A 26 13.23 -21.19 53.20
N THR A 27 13.32 -22.32 53.91
CA THR A 27 12.45 -23.48 53.72
C THR A 27 11.03 -23.05 54.05
N THR A 28 10.36 -22.35 53.13
CA THR A 28 8.89 -22.24 53.16
C THR A 28 8.34 -23.54 52.64
N GLN A 29 8.01 -24.38 53.62
CA GLN A 29 6.99 -25.41 53.63
C GLN A 29 6.21 -25.59 52.31
N LEU A 30 6.35 -26.80 51.82
CA LEU A 30 5.38 -27.57 51.07
C LEU A 30 4.01 -27.57 51.80
N ALA A 31 3.19 -26.54 51.57
CA ALA A 31 1.78 -26.52 51.98
C ALA A 31 0.93 -26.27 50.73
N GLY A 32 0.33 -27.34 50.22
CA GLY A 32 -0.68 -27.31 49.17
C GLY A 32 -0.12 -26.97 47.79
N ARG A 33 0.40 -27.97 47.08
CA ARG A 33 0.48 -27.89 45.61
C ARG A 33 -0.97 -27.70 45.11
N PRO A 34 -1.34 -26.57 44.48
CA PRO A 34 -2.51 -26.58 43.61
C PRO A 34 -2.18 -27.61 42.54
N THR A 35 -3.04 -28.61 42.41
CA THR A 35 -2.96 -29.67 41.41
C THR A 35 -2.75 -29.09 40.01
N GLY A 36 -1.50 -29.07 39.55
CA GLY A 36 -1.08 -28.91 38.15
C GLY A 36 -1.42 -27.57 37.47
N PRO A 37 -0.64 -27.13 36.46
CA PRO A 37 -1.23 -26.32 35.41
C PRO A 37 -2.36 -27.17 34.81
N ALA A 38 -3.61 -26.74 34.94
CA ALA A 38 -4.67 -27.28 34.09
C ALA A 38 -4.16 -27.14 32.65
N GLU A 39 -4.01 -28.24 31.93
CA GLU A 39 -3.64 -28.16 30.52
C GLU A 39 -4.62 -27.18 29.85
N PRO A 40 -4.10 -26.18 29.11
CA PRO A 40 -4.95 -25.17 28.52
C PRO A 40 -6.00 -25.90 27.68
N SER A 41 -7.28 -25.71 28.05
CA SER A 41 -8.37 -26.33 27.32
C SER A 41 -8.25 -25.99 25.84
N VAL A 42 -8.71 -26.87 24.95
CA VAL A 42 -8.67 -26.65 23.50
C VAL A 42 -9.29 -25.30 23.12
N GLY A 43 -10.31 -24.84 23.86
CA GLY A 43 -10.89 -23.51 23.71
C GLY A 43 -9.97 -22.35 24.10
N THR A 44 -9.11 -22.53 25.11
CA THR A 44 -8.11 -21.54 25.52
C THR A 44 -6.99 -21.41 24.48
N LEU A 45 -6.56 -22.53 23.90
CA LEU A 45 -5.56 -22.57 22.82
C LEU A 45 -6.08 -21.92 21.53
N ALA A 46 -7.33 -22.24 21.14
CA ALA A 46 -7.97 -21.62 19.99
C ALA A 46 -8.13 -20.10 20.16
N LYS A 47 -8.50 -19.65 21.37
CA LYS A 47 -8.61 -18.23 21.69
C LYS A 47 -7.25 -17.50 21.62
N SER A 48 -6.17 -18.14 22.07
CA SER A 48 -4.81 -17.60 21.96
C SER A 48 -4.36 -17.49 20.51
N ALA A 49 -4.51 -18.56 19.72
CA ALA A 49 -4.13 -18.55 18.31
C ALA A 49 -4.93 -17.50 17.50
N ALA A 50 -6.23 -17.34 17.80
CA ALA A 50 -7.05 -16.29 17.21
C ALA A 50 -6.57 -14.88 17.60
N ALA A 51 -6.10 -14.69 18.83
CA ALA A 51 -5.50 -13.43 19.28
C ALA A 51 -4.17 -13.14 18.59
N ASP A 52 -3.34 -14.16 18.34
CA ASP A 52 -2.05 -14.02 17.64
C ASP A 52 -2.25 -13.65 16.17
N VAL A 53 -3.17 -14.33 15.47
CA VAL A 53 -3.55 -13.99 14.09
C VAL A 53 -4.11 -12.58 14.02
N SER A 54 -4.96 -12.21 14.97
CA SER A 54 -5.47 -10.84 15.10
C SER A 54 -4.34 -9.83 15.23
N THR A 55 -3.33 -10.12 16.06
CA THR A 55 -2.17 -9.25 16.27
C THR A 55 -1.34 -9.10 15.00
N LEU A 56 -1.09 -10.19 14.29
CA LEU A 56 -0.37 -10.17 13.00
C LEU A 56 -1.08 -9.31 11.96
N ILE A 57 -2.40 -9.47 11.82
CA ILE A 57 -3.20 -8.66 10.87
C ILE A 57 -3.11 -7.18 11.23
N ARG A 58 -3.20 -6.82 12.52
CA ARG A 58 -3.07 -5.42 12.94
C ARG A 58 -1.67 -4.87 12.64
N ALA A 59 -0.62 -5.65 12.88
CA ALA A 59 0.75 -5.27 12.56
C ALA A 59 0.96 -5.03 11.06
N GLU A 60 0.40 -5.88 10.21
CA GLU A 60 0.49 -5.73 8.75
C GLU A 60 -0.25 -4.47 8.26
N ILE A 61 -1.42 -4.17 8.83
CA ILE A 61 -2.18 -2.96 8.52
C ILE A 61 -1.42 -1.72 9.00
N GLU A 62 -0.83 -1.74 10.19
CA GLU A 62 -0.02 -0.63 10.69
C GLU A 62 1.20 -0.39 9.81
N LEU A 63 1.89 -1.46 9.40
CA LEU A 63 3.02 -1.37 8.48
C LEU A 63 2.58 -0.78 7.14
N ALA A 64 1.54 -1.33 6.52
CA ALA A 64 0.98 -0.83 5.26
C ALA A 64 0.55 0.65 5.38
N LYS A 65 -0.04 1.05 6.52
CA LYS A 65 -0.41 2.44 6.77
C LYS A 65 0.82 3.35 6.84
N THR A 66 1.88 2.94 7.52
CA THR A 66 3.12 3.74 7.61
C THR A 66 3.82 3.87 6.26
N GLU A 67 3.85 2.79 5.47
CA GLU A 67 4.44 2.81 4.13
C GLU A 67 3.60 3.65 3.16
N LEU A 68 2.28 3.50 3.20
CA LEU A 68 1.36 4.28 2.36
C LEU A 68 1.40 5.76 2.71
N THR A 69 1.40 6.12 4.00
CA THR A 69 1.49 7.53 4.43
C THR A 69 2.83 8.15 4.07
N THR A 70 3.93 7.40 4.20
CA THR A 70 5.26 7.86 3.79
C THR A 70 5.32 8.08 2.27
N SER A 71 4.79 7.13 1.50
CA SER A 71 4.70 7.20 0.04
C SER A 71 3.82 8.35 -0.42
N ALA A 72 2.64 8.53 0.20
CA ALA A 72 1.73 9.64 -0.07
C ALA A 72 2.36 11.00 0.26
N LYS A 73 3.08 11.11 1.37
CA LYS A 73 3.78 12.35 1.74
C LYS A 73 4.89 12.69 0.74
N ARG A 74 5.72 11.71 0.37
CA ARG A 74 6.80 11.91 -0.62
C ARG A 74 6.23 12.25 -2.00
N GLY A 75 5.20 11.52 -2.43
CA GLY A 75 4.47 11.79 -3.66
C GLY A 75 3.83 13.18 -3.66
N GLY A 76 3.22 13.58 -2.54
CA GLY A 76 2.60 14.89 -2.36
C GLY A 76 3.61 16.04 -2.41
N ILE A 77 4.75 15.91 -1.74
CA ILE A 77 5.85 16.89 -1.82
C ILE A 77 6.39 16.99 -3.25
N GLY A 78 6.61 15.84 -3.90
CA GLY A 78 7.05 15.80 -5.29
C GLY A 78 6.06 16.50 -6.23
N ALA A 79 4.77 16.19 -6.11
CA ALA A 79 3.71 16.81 -6.89
C ALA A 79 3.63 18.33 -6.65
N ALA A 80 3.73 18.77 -5.39
CA ALA A 80 3.76 20.20 -5.05
C ALA A 80 5.00 20.91 -5.63
N ALA A 81 6.18 20.28 -5.55
CA ALA A 81 7.40 20.81 -6.14
C ALA A 81 7.31 20.91 -7.67
N PHE A 82 6.77 19.87 -8.34
CA PHE A 82 6.52 19.90 -9.78
C PHE A 82 5.49 20.96 -10.19
N ALA A 83 4.42 21.14 -9.40
CA ALA A 83 3.45 22.20 -9.64
C ALA A 83 4.09 23.59 -9.52
N ALA A 84 4.88 23.83 -8.46
CA ALA A 84 5.61 25.07 -8.28
C ALA A 84 6.62 25.33 -9.41
N ALA A 85 7.37 24.30 -9.82
CA ALA A 85 8.30 24.38 -10.95
C ALA A 85 7.56 24.68 -12.26
N GLY A 86 6.40 24.06 -12.49
CA GLY A 86 5.55 24.32 -13.65
C GLY A 86 5.07 25.76 -13.72
N VAL A 87 4.62 26.34 -12.60
CA VAL A 87 4.22 27.75 -12.52
C VAL A 87 5.42 28.67 -12.77
N MET A 88 6.57 28.37 -12.17
CA MET A 88 7.81 29.14 -12.37
C MET A 88 8.23 29.12 -13.84
N LEU A 89 8.19 27.95 -14.48
CA LEU A 89 8.54 27.77 -15.88
C LEU A 89 7.54 28.45 -16.81
N ALA A 90 6.24 28.47 -16.46
CA ALA A 90 5.24 29.22 -17.20
C ALA A 90 5.51 30.74 -17.16
N PHE A 91 5.83 31.28 -15.98
CA PHE A 91 6.26 32.68 -15.84
C PHE A 91 7.56 32.97 -16.60
N ALA A 92 8.56 32.11 -16.49
CA ALA A 92 9.83 32.25 -17.22
C ALA A 92 9.62 32.21 -18.73
N ALA A 93 8.76 31.31 -19.22
CA ALA A 93 8.42 31.22 -20.64
C ALA A 93 7.76 32.50 -21.16
N PHE A 94 6.84 33.10 -20.39
CA PHE A 94 6.23 34.38 -20.75
C PHE A 94 7.31 35.47 -20.96
N PHE A 95 8.21 35.64 -20.00
CA PHE A 95 9.31 36.61 -20.13
C PHE A 95 10.30 36.26 -21.23
N PHE A 96 10.57 34.97 -21.45
CA PHE A 96 11.43 34.50 -22.52
C PHE A 96 10.86 34.86 -23.90
N PHE A 97 9.58 34.62 -24.15
CA PHE A 97 8.96 34.97 -25.43
C PHE A 97 8.82 36.48 -25.61
N PHE A 98 8.58 37.23 -24.53
CA PHE A 98 8.65 38.69 -24.56
C PHE A 98 10.06 39.18 -24.95
N PHE A 99 11.10 38.62 -24.33
CA PHE A 99 12.49 38.89 -24.66
C PHE A 99 12.79 38.57 -26.14
N VAL A 100 12.37 37.40 -26.63
CA VAL A 100 12.56 37.03 -28.04
C VAL A 100 11.88 38.04 -28.97
N ALA A 101 10.67 38.49 -28.64
CA ALA A 101 9.95 39.50 -29.43
C ALA A 101 10.68 40.85 -29.44
N GLU A 102 11.18 41.32 -28.31
CA GLU A 102 11.98 42.56 -28.25
C GLU A 102 13.34 42.41 -28.94
N LEU A 103 13.99 41.25 -28.84
CA LEU A 103 15.23 40.96 -29.56
C LEU A 103 15.00 41.00 -31.08
N LEU A 104 13.93 40.38 -31.58
CA LEU A 104 13.52 40.47 -32.99
C LEU A 104 13.20 41.91 -33.42
N ALA A 105 12.70 42.74 -32.51
CA ALA A 105 12.38 44.13 -32.78
C ALA A 105 13.62 45.01 -33.03
N GLU A 106 14.85 44.51 -32.79
CA GLU A 106 16.08 45.20 -33.23
C GLU A 106 16.24 45.23 -34.75
N TRP A 107 15.72 44.22 -35.47
CA TRP A 107 15.82 44.11 -36.93
C TRP A 107 14.50 44.31 -37.67
N LEU A 108 13.35 44.22 -36.99
CA LEU A 108 12.01 44.31 -37.58
C LEU A 108 11.15 45.38 -36.88
N PRO A 109 10.08 45.89 -37.52
CA PRO A 109 9.05 46.66 -36.83
C PRO A 109 8.51 45.86 -35.64
N ARG A 110 8.39 46.50 -34.47
CA ARG A 110 7.99 45.84 -33.21
C ARG A 110 6.72 45.00 -33.36
N TRP A 111 5.69 45.50 -34.07
CA TRP A 111 4.46 44.74 -34.29
C TRP A 111 4.68 43.43 -35.05
N ALA A 112 5.60 43.40 -36.03
CA ALA A 112 5.90 42.21 -36.83
C ALA A 112 6.66 41.17 -36.00
N ALA A 113 7.61 41.61 -35.17
CA ALA A 113 8.33 40.74 -34.24
C ALA A 113 7.37 40.00 -33.29
N PHE A 114 6.42 40.72 -32.69
CA PHE A 114 5.41 40.13 -31.81
C PHE A 114 4.48 39.16 -32.56
N LEU A 115 4.10 39.45 -33.81
CA LEU A 115 3.30 38.52 -34.62
C LEU A 115 4.06 37.23 -34.97
N ILE A 116 5.36 37.31 -35.23
CA ILE A 116 6.20 36.12 -35.49
C ILE A 116 6.24 35.23 -34.24
N VAL A 117 6.49 35.82 -33.06
CA VAL A 117 6.51 35.07 -31.80
C VAL A 117 5.13 34.49 -31.47
N PHE A 118 4.06 35.24 -31.73
CA PHE A 118 2.70 34.73 -31.61
C PHE A 118 2.45 33.53 -32.52
N GLY A 119 2.85 33.61 -33.79
CA GLY A 119 2.74 32.48 -34.73
C GLY A 119 3.49 31.25 -34.25
N LEU A 120 4.71 31.44 -33.72
CA LEU A 120 5.50 30.36 -33.10
C LEU A 120 4.75 29.71 -31.92
N LEU A 121 4.14 30.50 -31.03
CA LEU A 121 3.35 30.00 -29.91
C LEU A 121 2.11 29.22 -30.37
N VAL A 122 1.43 29.67 -31.42
CA VAL A 122 0.29 28.94 -32.02
C VAL A 122 0.75 27.57 -32.55
N VAL A 123 1.87 27.51 -33.25
CA VAL A 123 2.43 26.23 -33.74
C VAL A 123 2.76 25.29 -32.58
N LEU A 124 3.43 25.79 -31.54
CA LEU A 124 3.71 25.03 -30.32
C LEU A 124 2.42 24.51 -29.66
N ALA A 125 1.40 25.36 -29.53
CA ALA A 125 0.12 25.00 -28.95
C ALA A 125 -0.58 23.89 -29.75
N VAL A 126 -0.56 23.97 -31.09
CA VAL A 126 -1.11 22.92 -31.97
C VAL A 126 -0.36 21.60 -31.79
N VAL A 127 0.97 21.63 -31.72
CA VAL A 127 1.79 20.42 -31.51
C VAL A 127 1.48 19.78 -30.16
N VAL A 128 1.44 20.57 -29.08
CA VAL A 128 1.12 20.06 -27.73
C VAL A 128 -0.30 19.52 -27.67
N ALA A 129 -1.28 20.23 -28.26
CA ALA A 129 -2.67 19.78 -28.33
C ALA A 129 -2.80 18.48 -29.13
N LEU A 130 -2.05 18.33 -30.24
CA LEU A 130 -2.04 17.11 -31.04
C LEU A 130 -1.44 15.93 -30.27
N ILE A 131 -0.31 16.13 -29.58
CA ILE A 131 0.28 15.10 -28.72
C ILE A 131 -0.72 14.69 -27.63
N GLY A 132 -1.34 15.66 -26.96
CA GLY A 132 -2.37 15.41 -25.94
C GLY A 132 -3.55 14.61 -26.51
N TYR A 133 -4.06 15.02 -27.67
CA TYR A 133 -5.13 14.30 -28.38
C TYR A 133 -4.74 12.86 -28.72
N LEU A 134 -3.53 12.64 -29.23
CA LEU A 134 -3.04 11.30 -29.55
C LEU A 134 -2.88 10.43 -28.29
N GLN A 135 -2.45 11.01 -27.16
CA GLN A 135 -2.33 10.28 -25.90
C GLN A 135 -3.71 9.92 -25.34
N VAL A 136 -4.68 10.83 -25.36
CA VAL A 136 -6.07 10.55 -24.94
C VAL A 136 -6.70 9.49 -25.84
N LYS A 137 -6.48 9.55 -27.16
CA LYS A 137 -7.00 8.56 -28.11
C LYS A 137 -6.45 7.15 -27.88
N LYS A 138 -5.25 7.02 -27.29
CA LYS A 138 -4.65 5.71 -26.94
C LYS A 138 -5.24 5.11 -25.66
N ILE A 139 -5.96 5.88 -24.85
CA ILE A 139 -6.61 5.37 -23.65
C ILE A 139 -7.77 4.47 -24.11
N LYS A 140 -7.54 3.15 -24.10
CA LYS A 140 -8.59 2.16 -24.34
C LYS A 140 -9.64 2.30 -23.23
N LYS A 141 -10.93 2.27 -23.59
CA LYS A 141 -12.01 2.19 -22.60
C LYS A 141 -11.78 0.94 -21.75
N PRO A 142 -12.03 0.97 -20.43
CA PRO A 142 -11.86 -0.20 -19.57
C PRO A 142 -12.93 -1.25 -19.92
N GLU A 143 -12.65 -2.06 -20.94
CA GLU A 143 -13.55 -3.09 -21.49
C GLU A 143 -13.95 -4.10 -20.42
N LYS A 144 -13.01 -4.53 -19.59
CA LYS A 144 -13.24 -5.50 -18.51
C LYS A 144 -14.16 -4.96 -17.41
N THR A 145 -13.99 -3.69 -17.05
CA THR A 145 -14.87 -3.03 -16.06
C THR A 145 -16.27 -2.84 -16.64
N LEU A 146 -16.39 -2.53 -17.94
CA LEU A 146 -17.68 -2.41 -18.60
C LEU A 146 -18.39 -3.78 -18.71
N GLU A 147 -17.69 -4.86 -19.05
CA GLU A 147 -18.24 -6.23 -19.07
C GLU A 147 -18.80 -6.62 -17.69
N THR A 148 -18.02 -6.43 -16.62
CA THR A 148 -18.50 -6.72 -15.25
C THR A 148 -19.71 -5.87 -14.85
N LEU A 149 -19.77 -4.61 -15.30
CA LEU A 149 -20.93 -3.75 -15.04
C LEU A 149 -22.17 -4.15 -15.87
N HIS A 150 -21.98 -4.74 -17.05
CA HIS A 150 -23.06 -5.28 -17.88
C HIS A 150 -23.66 -6.57 -17.31
N ASP A 151 -22.86 -7.38 -16.61
CA ASP A 151 -23.30 -8.64 -15.99
C ASP A 151 -23.97 -8.45 -14.61
N LEU A 152 -23.75 -7.29 -13.96
CA LEU A 152 -24.36 -6.95 -12.66
C LEU A 152 -25.90 -7.11 -12.61
N PRO A 153 -26.69 -6.61 -13.58
CA PRO A 153 -28.15 -6.81 -13.56
C PRO A 153 -28.56 -8.27 -13.72
N ASP A 154 -27.81 -9.09 -14.44
CA ASP A 154 -28.08 -10.52 -14.60
C ASP A 154 -27.76 -11.30 -13.31
N LEU A 155 -26.69 -10.91 -12.61
CA LEU A 155 -26.35 -11.47 -11.30
C LEU A 155 -27.37 -11.04 -10.23
N ALA A 156 -27.75 -9.75 -10.18
CA ALA A 156 -28.76 -9.26 -9.26
C ALA A 156 -30.15 -9.91 -9.51
N ARG A 157 -30.48 -10.23 -10.76
CA ARG A 157 -31.71 -10.95 -11.13
C ARG A 157 -31.65 -12.43 -10.77
N ARG A 158 -30.48 -13.07 -10.86
CA ARG A 158 -30.26 -14.46 -10.39
C ARG A 158 -30.27 -14.57 -8.86
N GLU A 159 -29.91 -13.51 -8.14
CA GLU A 159 -29.90 -13.47 -6.67
C GLU A 159 -31.21 -12.95 -6.06
N ALA A 160 -32.28 -12.79 -6.84
CA ALA A 160 -33.59 -12.36 -6.35
C ALA A 160 -34.02 -13.23 -5.13
N PRO A 161 -34.32 -12.61 -3.97
CA PRO A 161 -34.60 -13.32 -2.73
C PRO A 161 -35.92 -14.08 -2.86
N GLY A 162 -35.82 -15.37 -3.16
CA GLY A 162 -36.97 -16.26 -3.29
C GLY A 162 -36.74 -17.53 -4.11
N GLN A 163 -35.66 -17.63 -4.88
CA GLN A 163 -35.42 -18.74 -5.81
C GLN A 163 -34.24 -19.66 -5.46
N ARG A 164 -33.66 -19.52 -4.25
CA ARG A 164 -32.73 -20.52 -3.72
C ARG A 164 -33.49 -21.77 -3.27
N GLN A 165 -33.94 -22.57 -4.24
CA GLN A 165 -34.18 -23.98 -4.01
C GLN A 165 -32.79 -24.64 -3.95
N HIS A 166 -32.17 -24.52 -2.78
CA HIS A 166 -30.89 -25.15 -2.53
C HIS A 166 -31.18 -26.64 -2.34
N ASP A 167 -30.82 -27.45 -3.32
CA ASP A 167 -30.70 -28.90 -3.17
C ASP A 167 -29.55 -29.16 -2.19
N LEU A 168 -29.82 -28.90 -0.91
CA LEU A 168 -28.90 -29.22 0.15
C LEU A 168 -28.76 -30.73 0.15
N PRO A 169 -27.54 -31.27 -0.05
CA PRO A 169 -27.33 -32.69 0.03
C PRO A 169 -27.76 -33.17 1.42
N THR A 170 -28.80 -34.00 1.46
CA THR A 170 -29.29 -34.57 2.72
C THR A 170 -28.54 -35.87 2.94
N VAL A 171 -27.98 -36.03 4.15
CA VAL A 171 -27.25 -37.25 4.51
C VAL A 171 -28.26 -38.25 5.04
N ARG A 172 -28.59 -39.26 4.21
CA ARG A 172 -29.43 -40.39 4.63
C ARG A 172 -28.53 -41.62 4.74
N ASN A 173 -28.45 -42.21 5.93
CA ASN A 173 -27.68 -43.43 6.20
C ASN A 173 -26.19 -43.35 5.80
N GLY A 174 -25.52 -42.24 6.14
CA GLY A 174 -24.07 -42.10 5.95
C GLY A 174 -23.61 -41.90 4.50
N LYS A 175 -24.53 -41.71 3.55
CA LYS A 175 -24.21 -41.30 2.18
C LYS A 175 -24.88 -39.97 1.86
N VAL A 176 -24.13 -39.13 1.14
CA VAL A 176 -24.57 -37.83 0.67
C VAL A 176 -25.43 -38.06 -0.57
N VAL A 177 -26.74 -37.84 -0.44
CA VAL A 177 -27.69 -37.98 -1.57
C VAL A 177 -28.21 -36.60 -1.91
N VAL A 178 -28.00 -36.18 -3.15
CA VAL A 178 -28.64 -34.98 -3.71
C VAL A 178 -30.11 -35.33 -3.89
N ALA A 179 -31.01 -34.57 -3.25
CA ALA A 179 -32.44 -34.82 -3.35
C ALA A 179 -32.88 -34.59 -4.81
N ASP A 180 -33.44 -35.62 -5.45
CA ASP A 180 -33.97 -35.52 -6.80
C ASP A 180 -35.33 -34.78 -6.74
N PRO A 181 -35.47 -33.60 -7.37
CA PRO A 181 -36.68 -32.77 -7.28
C PRO A 181 -37.92 -33.39 -7.96
N HIS A 182 -37.78 -34.51 -8.67
CA HIS A 182 -38.87 -35.17 -9.39
C HIS A 182 -39.29 -36.54 -8.83
N ALA A 183 -38.82 -36.92 -7.64
CA ALA A 183 -39.23 -38.18 -7.01
C ALA A 183 -40.71 -38.11 -6.56
N PRO A 184 -41.60 -39.00 -7.03
CA PRO A 184 -43.01 -38.99 -6.63
C PRO A 184 -43.15 -39.38 -5.16
N LEU A 185 -43.92 -38.58 -4.41
CA LEU A 185 -44.27 -38.84 -3.02
C LEU A 185 -45.08 -40.15 -2.94
N ARG A 186 -44.55 -41.13 -2.21
CA ARG A 186 -45.22 -42.40 -1.89
C ARG A 186 -45.62 -42.44 -0.43
#